data_AF-A0A7S3VGA2-F1
#
_entry.id   AF-A0A7S3VGA2-F1
#
_cell.length_a   1.000
_cell.length_b   1.000
_cell.length_c   1.000
_cell.angle_alpha   90.00
_cell.angle_beta   90.00
_cell.angle_gamma   90.00
#
_symmetry.space_group_name_H-M   'P 1'
#
loop_
_entity.id
_entity.type
_entity.pdbx_description
1 polymer ?
#
loop_
_entity_poly.entity_id
_entity_poly.type
_entity_poly.pdbx_seq_one_letter_code
_entity_poly.pdbx_strand_id
1 'polypeptide(L)'
;MILQALTFLALAGLHLSFAQLIHPSDMVIGRWKVSLNRRDTNIFESMIFPKQQEKEVGEIQIYSRFNANGRKLKKMKRRLECDLIFDADGSFTLVPPNDEDESSTSTRRGDTCTAIRSPLRGEWHLRPNPYCVTDRHYDELRMRSIPKVKSYQDERGPGGPEDDSSPSLSPSPSSSRQKEQITMEMQCKLWGRYGSNTIRHFLKRPRGKNAGRMVKGQLSIVKIVSDNDADENEIDIQDASTRRVLCATFRGSRIPTS
;
A
#
# COMPACT_ATOMS: atom_id res chain seq x y z
N MET A 1 55.96 -7.74 24.67
CA MET A 1 54.69 -8.51 24.45
C MET A 1 53.43 -7.70 24.79
N ILE A 2 53.38 -6.94 25.89
CA ILE A 2 52.18 -6.13 26.26
C ILE A 2 51.77 -5.10 25.19
N LEU A 3 52.75 -4.47 24.52
CA LEU A 3 52.48 -3.48 23.47
C LEU A 3 51.76 -4.07 22.24
N GLN A 4 52.07 -5.32 21.87
CA GLN A 4 51.41 -6.03 20.76
C GLN A 4 49.97 -6.44 21.10
N ALA A 5 49.70 -6.81 22.36
CA ALA A 5 48.35 -7.14 22.81
C ALA A 5 47.43 -5.91 22.81
N LEU A 6 47.95 -4.75 23.22
CA LEU A 6 47.21 -3.48 23.20
C LEU A 6 46.92 -2.99 21.77
N THR A 7 47.85 -3.17 20.82
CA THR A 7 47.60 -2.82 19.41
C THR A 7 46.54 -3.74 18.79
N PHE A 8 46.57 -5.04 19.12
CA PHE A 8 45.53 -5.98 18.66
C PHE A 8 44.14 -5.65 19.23
N LEU A 9 44.04 -5.27 20.51
CA LEU A 9 42.79 -4.85 21.14
C LEU A 9 42.24 -3.55 20.52
N ALA A 10 43.11 -2.57 20.24
CA ALA A 10 42.71 -1.31 19.59
C ALA A 10 42.26 -1.54 18.13
N LEU A 11 42.97 -2.37 17.37
CA LEU A 11 42.60 -2.74 15.99
C LEU A 11 41.31 -3.56 15.94
N ALA A 12 41.10 -4.48 16.89
CA ALA A 12 39.85 -5.24 17.01
C ALA A 12 38.67 -4.34 17.40
N GLY A 13 38.87 -3.40 18.32
CA GLY A 13 37.88 -2.39 18.71
C GLY A 13 37.48 -1.48 17.53
N LEU A 14 38.44 -1.06 16.70
CA LEU A 14 38.17 -0.28 15.49
C LEU A 14 37.44 -1.09 14.41
N HIS A 15 37.79 -2.37 14.21
CA HIS A 15 37.09 -3.23 13.26
C HIS A 15 35.65 -3.55 13.65
N LEU A 16 35.35 -3.63 14.96
CA LEU A 16 33.99 -3.78 15.48
C LEU A 16 33.12 -2.54 15.20
N SER A 17 33.71 -1.34 15.20
CA SER A 17 33.04 -0.09 14.82
C SER A 17 32.70 -0.01 13.32
N PHE A 18 33.36 -0.81 12.49
CA PHE A 18 33.15 -0.89 11.04
C PHE A 18 32.26 -2.05 10.59
N ALA A 19 31.61 -2.76 11.53
CA ALA A 19 30.40 -3.49 11.16
C ALA A 19 29.33 -2.46 10.77
N GLN A 20 29.43 -1.94 9.54
CA GLN A 20 28.59 -0.91 8.95
C GLN A 20 27.13 -1.32 9.14
N LEU A 21 26.51 -0.74 10.16
CA LEU A 21 25.11 -0.93 10.43
C LEU A 21 24.38 -0.28 9.28
N ILE A 22 23.76 -1.10 8.43
CA ILE A 22 22.90 -0.62 7.36
C ILE A 22 21.86 0.29 8.02
N HIS A 23 21.80 1.54 7.57
CA HIS A 23 20.83 2.46 8.12
C HIS A 23 19.42 1.88 7.91
N PRO A 24 18.52 1.97 8.90
CA PRO A 24 17.16 1.45 8.81
C PRO A 24 16.48 1.73 7.46
N SER A 25 16.60 2.96 6.97
CA SER A 25 16.02 3.43 5.71
C SER A 25 16.60 2.72 4.49
N ASP A 26 17.92 2.48 4.45
CA ASP A 26 18.59 1.82 3.32
C ASP A 26 18.16 0.36 3.16
N MET A 27 17.68 -0.25 4.25
CA MET A 27 17.08 -1.58 4.20
C MET A 27 15.76 -1.56 3.42
N VAL A 28 14.96 -0.48 3.54
CA VAL A 28 13.65 -0.33 2.91
C VAL A 28 13.77 0.02 1.44
N ILE A 29 14.66 0.96 1.11
CA ILE A 29 14.81 1.53 -0.23
C ILE A 29 15.10 0.43 -1.27
N GLY A 30 14.45 0.57 -2.43
CA GLY A 30 14.60 -0.34 -3.57
C GLY A 30 13.31 -1.08 -3.92
N ARG A 31 13.46 -2.13 -4.73
CA ARG A 31 12.33 -2.90 -5.29
C ARG A 31 12.07 -4.17 -4.48
N TRP A 32 10.81 -4.46 -4.27
CA TRP A 32 10.31 -5.60 -3.51
C TRP A 32 9.25 -6.33 -4.30
N LYS A 33 9.33 -7.66 -4.33
CA LYS A 33 8.24 -8.49 -4.82
C LYS A 33 7.31 -8.81 -3.66
N VAL A 34 6.05 -8.41 -3.77
CA VAL A 34 5.06 -8.51 -2.70
C VAL A 34 3.90 -9.40 -3.12
N SER A 35 3.61 -10.41 -2.31
CA SER A 35 2.46 -11.29 -2.50
C SER A 35 1.31 -10.85 -1.59
N LEU A 36 0.26 -10.25 -2.17
CA LEU A 36 -0.96 -9.82 -1.49
C LEU A 36 -1.97 -10.98 -1.48
N ASN A 37 -2.34 -11.46 -0.30
CA ASN A 37 -3.38 -12.47 -0.10
C ASN A 37 -4.69 -11.79 0.30
N ARG A 38 -5.63 -11.77 -0.64
CA ARG A 38 -6.90 -11.03 -0.55
C ARG A 38 -7.85 -11.72 0.42
N ARG A 39 -8.49 -10.93 1.29
CA ARG A 39 -9.58 -11.41 2.14
C ARG A 39 -10.93 -11.35 1.39
N ASP A 40 -11.15 -10.27 0.65
CA ASP A 40 -12.32 -10.07 -0.21
C ASP A 40 -11.84 -9.73 -1.63
N THR A 41 -12.24 -10.51 -2.62
CA THR A 41 -11.83 -10.32 -4.02
C THR A 41 -12.51 -9.13 -4.69
N ASN A 42 -13.75 -8.80 -4.30
CA ASN A 42 -14.57 -7.80 -4.98
C ASN A 42 -14.16 -6.38 -4.58
N ILE A 43 -13.95 -6.17 -3.28
CA ILE A 43 -13.54 -4.89 -2.69
C ILE A 43 -12.16 -4.47 -3.19
N PHE A 44 -11.28 -5.45 -3.41
CA PHE A 44 -9.87 -5.22 -3.64
C PHE A 44 -9.58 -4.58 -5.00
N GLU A 45 -10.09 -5.16 -6.10
CA GLU A 45 -9.74 -4.68 -7.44
C GLU A 45 -10.36 -3.32 -7.77
N SER A 46 -11.63 -3.11 -7.41
CA SER A 46 -12.31 -1.86 -7.73
C SER A 46 -11.76 -0.66 -6.98
N MET A 47 -11.29 -0.85 -5.74
CA MET A 47 -10.82 0.26 -4.90
C MET A 47 -9.31 0.47 -4.96
N ILE A 48 -8.50 -0.60 -4.92
CA ILE A 48 -7.04 -0.48 -4.80
C ILE A 48 -6.40 -0.20 -6.14
N PHE A 49 -6.80 -0.92 -7.17
CA PHE A 49 -6.26 -0.82 -8.51
C PHE A 49 -7.38 -0.52 -9.51
N PRO A 50 -7.97 0.68 -9.46
CA PRO A 50 -9.02 1.04 -10.38
C PRO A 50 -8.49 0.85 -11.81
N LYS A 51 -9.31 0.20 -12.63
CA LYS A 51 -9.05 0.15 -14.07
C LYS A 51 -9.11 1.59 -14.56
N GLN A 52 -8.09 2.04 -15.27
CA GLN A 52 -8.25 3.22 -16.10
C GLN A 52 -9.21 2.80 -17.19
N GLN A 53 -10.49 3.14 -17.03
CA GLN A 53 -11.40 3.12 -18.16
C GLN A 53 -10.82 4.10 -19.15
N GLU A 54 -10.41 3.61 -20.32
CA GLU A 54 -10.25 4.47 -21.48
C GLU A 54 -11.52 5.32 -21.53
N LYS A 55 -11.36 6.64 -21.60
CA LYS A 55 -12.45 7.61 -21.67
C LYS A 55 -13.21 7.43 -22.99
N GLU A 56 -13.89 6.32 -23.18
CA GLU A 56 -15.03 6.27 -24.05
C GLU A 56 -16.22 6.78 -23.24
N VAL A 57 -16.71 7.94 -23.69
CA VAL A 57 -17.84 8.68 -23.13
C VAL A 57 -19.08 7.78 -23.20
N GLY A 58 -19.41 7.10 -22.09
CA GLY A 58 -20.61 6.27 -22.02
C GLY A 58 -20.72 5.54 -20.70
N GLU A 59 -21.55 6.08 -19.80
CA GLU A 59 -22.11 5.49 -18.57
C GLU A 59 -21.30 4.39 -17.85
N ILE A 60 -20.76 4.79 -16.69
CA ILE A 60 -20.16 3.90 -15.70
C ILE A 60 -21.26 3.03 -15.06
N GLN A 61 -21.65 1.92 -15.71
CA GLN A 61 -22.40 0.84 -15.05
C GLN A 61 -21.44 0.05 -14.14
N ILE A 62 -21.17 0.59 -12.96
CA ILE A 62 -20.72 -0.23 -11.83
C ILE A 62 -21.93 -1.07 -11.43
N TYR A 63 -21.75 -2.39 -11.42
CA TYR A 63 -22.74 -3.44 -11.12
C TYR A 63 -23.61 -3.92 -12.30
N SER A 64 -23.08 -4.86 -13.10
CA SER A 64 -23.89 -6.02 -13.49
C SER A 64 -23.13 -7.31 -13.19
N ARG A 65 -23.39 -7.85 -11.99
CA ARG A 65 -23.38 -9.30 -11.82
C ARG A 65 -24.51 -9.82 -12.72
N PHE A 66 -24.28 -10.95 -13.39
CA PHE A 66 -25.13 -11.55 -14.42
C PHE A 66 -24.84 -11.03 -15.84
N ASN A 67 -23.75 -11.55 -16.41
CA ASN A 67 -23.70 -11.73 -17.85
C ASN A 67 -24.79 -12.78 -18.18
N ALA A 68 -25.91 -12.35 -18.79
CA ALA A 68 -27.08 -13.20 -19.10
C ALA A 68 -26.72 -14.42 -19.97
N ASN A 69 -25.52 -14.43 -20.55
CA ASN A 69 -25.05 -15.41 -21.50
C ASN A 69 -24.47 -16.70 -20.89
N GLY A 70 -24.65 -16.96 -19.58
CA GLY A 70 -24.22 -18.21 -18.94
C GLY A 70 -22.71 -18.50 -18.96
N ARG A 71 -21.88 -17.54 -19.41
CA ARG A 71 -20.43 -17.70 -19.44
C ARG A 71 -19.89 -17.69 -18.01
N LYS A 72 -19.25 -18.78 -17.61
CA LYS A 72 -18.62 -18.94 -16.28
C LYS A 72 -17.68 -17.76 -16.02
N LEU A 73 -17.99 -16.93 -15.03
CA LEU A 73 -17.13 -15.85 -14.58
C LEU A 73 -15.76 -16.43 -14.19
N LYS A 74 -14.69 -15.90 -14.79
CA LYS A 74 -13.31 -16.28 -14.46
C LYS A 74 -13.12 -16.07 -12.96
N LYS A 75 -12.89 -17.16 -12.20
CA LYS A 75 -12.65 -17.08 -10.76
C LYS A 75 -11.43 -16.20 -10.53
N MET A 76 -11.60 -15.09 -9.82
CA MET A 76 -10.50 -14.20 -9.45
C MET A 76 -9.50 -14.93 -8.56
N LYS A 77 -8.21 -14.74 -8.81
CA LYS A 77 -7.15 -15.30 -7.97
C LYS A 77 -7.17 -14.62 -6.60
N ARG A 78 -7.07 -15.43 -5.54
CA ARG A 78 -6.97 -14.92 -4.15
C ARG A 78 -5.63 -14.25 -3.86
N ARG A 79 -4.58 -14.63 -4.60
CA ARG A 79 -3.22 -14.12 -4.44
C ARG A 79 -2.88 -13.21 -5.62
N LEU A 80 -2.37 -12.02 -5.33
CA LEU A 80 -1.90 -11.04 -6.31
C LEU A 80 -0.41 -10.78 -6.05
N GLU A 81 0.42 -10.94 -7.07
CA GLU A 81 1.84 -10.55 -7.00
C GLU A 81 1.97 -9.11 -7.47
N CYS A 82 2.59 -8.26 -6.67
CA CYS A 82 2.81 -6.85 -6.98
C CYS A 82 4.30 -6.53 -6.84
N ASP A 83 4.73 -5.50 -7.56
CA ASP A 83 6.03 -4.88 -7.33
C ASP A 83 5.81 -3.68 -6.41
N LEU A 84 6.62 -3.57 -5.36
CA LEU A 84 6.60 -2.46 -4.42
C LEU A 84 7.96 -1.78 -4.46
N ILE A 85 7.95 -0.49 -4.76
CA ILE A 85 9.14 0.34 -4.93
C ILE A 85 9.15 1.36 -3.82
N PHE A 86 10.28 1.48 -3.12
CA PHE A 86 10.54 2.51 -2.12
C PHE A 86 11.66 3.41 -2.61
N ASP A 87 11.36 4.69 -2.68
CA ASP A 87 12.29 5.72 -3.08
C ASP A 87 12.91 6.38 -1.83
N ALA A 88 14.09 6.97 -2.01
CA ALA A 88 14.86 7.59 -0.92
C ALA A 88 14.20 8.88 -0.39
N ASP A 89 13.29 9.47 -1.15
CA ASP A 89 12.52 10.67 -0.79
C ASP A 89 11.39 10.39 0.21
N GLY A 90 11.21 9.14 0.63
CA GLY A 90 10.12 8.76 1.52
C GLY A 90 8.84 8.35 0.78
N SER A 91 8.85 8.31 -0.56
CA SER A 91 7.71 7.87 -1.36
C SER A 91 7.75 6.37 -1.68
N PHE A 92 6.57 5.79 -1.90
CA PHE A 92 6.45 4.41 -2.38
C PHE A 92 5.47 4.31 -3.55
N THR A 93 5.71 3.31 -4.41
CA THR A 93 4.82 2.94 -5.50
C THR A 93 4.56 1.44 -5.47
N LEU A 94 3.29 1.04 -5.33
CA LEU A 94 2.82 -0.34 -5.44
C LEU A 94 2.21 -0.55 -6.83
N VAL A 95 2.91 -1.32 -7.66
CA VAL A 95 2.59 -1.62 -9.04
C VAL A 95 1.83 -2.96 -9.11
N PRO A 96 0.61 -2.97 -9.67
CA PRO A 96 -0.13 -4.21 -9.91
C PRO A 96 0.60 -5.09 -10.95
N PRO A 97 0.36 -6.41 -10.98
CA PRO A 97 0.94 -7.25 -12.02
C PRO A 97 0.36 -6.89 -13.38
N ASN A 98 1.20 -7.02 -14.40
CA ASN A 98 0.78 -6.94 -15.80
C ASN A 98 -0.08 -8.16 -16.13
N ASP A 99 -1.22 -7.95 -16.77
CA ASP A 99 -2.14 -9.04 -17.13
C ASP A 99 -1.52 -9.98 -18.20
N GLU A 100 -0.47 -9.54 -18.90
CA GLU A 100 0.25 -10.33 -19.92
C GLU A 100 0.93 -11.58 -19.34
N ASP A 101 1.55 -11.45 -18.16
CA ASP A 101 2.30 -12.52 -17.48
C ASP A 101 1.40 -13.68 -17.02
N GLU A 102 0.09 -13.44 -16.92
CA GLU A 102 -0.87 -14.45 -16.46
C GLU A 102 -1.46 -15.31 -17.59
N SER A 103 -1.21 -14.97 -18.85
CA SER A 103 -1.93 -15.54 -20.01
C SER A 103 -1.22 -16.71 -20.71
N SER A 104 -0.02 -17.09 -20.25
CA SER A 104 0.86 -18.06 -20.91
C SER A 104 0.31 -19.49 -21.07
N THR A 105 -0.87 -19.81 -20.54
CA THR A 105 -1.50 -21.15 -20.69
C THR A 105 -2.82 -21.18 -21.46
N SER A 106 -3.31 -20.09 -22.05
CA SER A 106 -4.54 -20.15 -22.88
C SER A 106 -4.42 -19.40 -24.20
N THR A 107 -3.82 -20.06 -25.19
CA THR A 107 -3.88 -19.71 -26.62
C THR A 107 -5.30 -19.88 -27.15
N ARG A 108 -6.19 -18.92 -26.90
CA ARG A 108 -7.37 -18.69 -27.73
C ARG A 108 -7.46 -17.22 -28.09
N ARG A 109 -7.14 -16.95 -29.37
CA ARG A 109 -7.16 -15.67 -30.09
C ARG A 109 -8.46 -14.89 -29.83
N GLY A 110 -8.35 -13.58 -29.63
CA GLY A 110 -9.44 -12.67 -30.00
C GLY A 110 -9.49 -11.35 -29.24
N ASP A 111 -9.70 -11.39 -27.92
CA ASP A 111 -10.09 -10.20 -27.15
C ASP A 111 -9.17 -10.01 -25.93
N THR A 112 -8.04 -9.33 -26.12
CA THR A 112 -7.17 -8.90 -25.02
C THR A 112 -7.32 -7.40 -24.81
N CYS A 113 -8.43 -6.99 -24.21
CA CYS A 113 -8.50 -5.68 -23.58
C CYS A 113 -7.65 -5.76 -22.30
N THR A 114 -6.38 -5.38 -22.40
CA THR A 114 -5.44 -5.30 -21.27
C THR A 114 -5.85 -4.12 -20.42
N ALA A 115 -6.62 -4.37 -19.36
CA ALA A 115 -7.06 -3.30 -18.48
C ALA A 115 -5.86 -2.69 -17.75
N ILE A 116 -5.45 -1.49 -18.16
CA ILE A 116 -4.38 -0.76 -17.49
C ILE A 116 -4.84 -0.40 -16.08
N ARG A 117 -4.13 -0.92 -15.07
CA ARG A 117 -4.40 -0.64 -13.65
C ARG A 117 -3.47 0.47 -13.17
N SER A 118 -4.01 1.50 -12.53
CA SER A 118 -3.18 2.56 -11.96
C SER A 118 -2.37 2.06 -10.75
N PRO A 119 -1.08 2.40 -10.64
CA PRO A 119 -0.28 2.09 -9.47
C PRO A 119 -0.76 2.89 -8.24
N LEU A 120 -0.60 2.32 -7.06
CA LEU A 120 -0.89 3.00 -5.80
C LEU A 120 0.37 3.73 -5.31
N ARG A 121 0.26 5.04 -5.09
CA ARG A 121 1.38 5.89 -4.63
C ARG A 121 1.11 6.45 -3.24
N GLY A 122 2.18 6.76 -2.50
CA GLY A 122 2.08 7.36 -1.18
C GLY A 122 3.43 7.55 -0.52
N GLU A 123 3.39 7.68 0.80
CA GLU A 123 4.56 7.90 1.63
C GLU A 123 4.79 6.71 2.57
N TRP A 124 6.05 6.44 2.90
CA TRP A 124 6.44 5.42 3.85
C TRP A 124 7.18 6.01 5.04
N HIS A 125 6.96 5.40 6.19
CA HIS A 125 7.51 5.79 7.46
C HIS A 125 8.03 4.53 8.15
N LEU A 126 9.31 4.54 8.47
CA LEU A 126 9.95 3.45 9.19
C LEU A 126 10.10 3.85 10.66
N ARG A 127 9.66 2.98 11.57
CA ARG A 127 9.95 3.09 13.00
C ARG A 127 11.02 2.07 13.37
N PRO A 128 12.28 2.51 13.57
CA PRO A 128 13.34 1.64 14.04
C PRO A 128 13.00 1.04 15.40
N ASN A 129 13.29 -0.25 15.57
CA ASN A 129 13.24 -0.87 16.87
C ASN A 129 14.66 -0.94 17.46
N PRO A 130 14.95 -0.35 18.63
CA PRO A 130 16.30 -0.39 19.19
C PRO A 130 16.80 -1.81 19.51
N TYR A 131 15.89 -2.77 19.65
CA TYR A 131 16.20 -4.16 19.98
C TYR A 131 16.32 -5.07 18.75
N CYS A 132 16.23 -4.53 17.52
CA CYS A 132 16.30 -5.33 16.28
C CYS A 132 17.67 -6.00 16.03
N VAL A 133 18.65 -5.84 16.94
CA VAL A 133 19.94 -6.56 16.97
C VAL A 133 19.75 -8.08 16.97
N THR A 134 18.61 -8.57 17.47
CA THR A 134 18.27 -10.00 17.53
C THR A 134 17.22 -10.39 16.51
N ASP A 135 17.19 -11.67 16.13
CA ASP A 135 16.27 -12.24 15.14
C ASP A 135 14.78 -12.22 15.55
N ARG A 136 14.48 -11.83 16.78
CA ARG A 136 13.13 -11.79 17.37
C ARG A 136 12.42 -10.45 17.24
N HIS A 137 13.18 -9.39 16.98
CA HIS A 137 12.66 -8.03 16.94
C HIS A 137 12.63 -7.52 15.49
N TYR A 138 11.68 -6.65 15.22
CA TYR A 138 11.40 -6.15 13.88
C TYR A 138 11.27 -4.65 13.91
N ASP A 139 11.62 -4.02 12.80
CA ASP A 139 11.22 -2.65 12.54
C ASP A 139 9.80 -2.62 12.02
N GLU A 140 9.09 -1.52 12.27
CA GLU A 140 7.74 -1.33 11.76
C GLU A 140 7.78 -0.39 10.57
N LEU A 141 7.38 -0.88 9.41
CA LEU A 141 7.20 -0.08 8.21
C LEU A 141 5.72 0.22 8.04
N ARG A 142 5.38 1.50 7.95
CA ARG A 142 4.04 1.98 7.63
C ARG A 142 4.09 2.69 6.28
N MET A 143 3.10 2.45 5.45
CA MET A 143 2.92 3.08 4.15
C MET A 143 1.50 3.63 4.11
N ARG A 144 1.35 4.87 3.67
CA ARG A 144 0.07 5.55 3.56
C ARG A 144 -0.08 6.10 2.15
N SER A 145 -1.11 5.68 1.45
CA SER A 145 -1.37 6.19 0.10
C SER A 145 -1.75 7.66 0.13
N ILE A 146 -1.58 8.34 -1.00
CA ILE A 146 -2.20 9.64 -1.21
C ILE A 146 -3.72 9.48 -1.07
N PRO A 147 -4.40 10.34 -0.30
CA PRO A 147 -5.83 10.23 -0.09
C PRO A 147 -6.59 10.53 -1.38
N LYS A 148 -7.65 9.74 -1.63
CA LYS A 148 -8.62 10.02 -2.67
C LYS A 148 -9.84 10.67 -2.02
N VAL A 149 -10.10 11.92 -2.38
CA VAL A 149 -11.28 12.66 -1.92
C VAL A 149 -12.38 12.47 -2.94
N LYS A 150 -13.54 11.96 -2.49
CA LYS A 150 -14.75 11.93 -3.31
C LYS A 150 -15.63 13.08 -2.83
N SER A 151 -15.63 14.18 -3.57
CA SER A 151 -16.61 15.24 -3.35
C SER A 151 -17.94 14.79 -3.94
N TYR A 152 -18.93 14.55 -3.08
CA TYR A 152 -20.32 14.49 -3.53
C TYR A 152 -20.76 15.93 -3.79
N GLN A 153 -20.52 16.43 -4.99
CA GLN A 153 -21.35 17.52 -5.48
C GLN A 153 -22.71 16.91 -5.77
N ASP A 154 -23.74 17.41 -5.09
CA ASP A 154 -25.12 17.08 -5.44
C ASP A 154 -25.30 17.36 -6.93
N GLU A 155 -25.33 16.31 -7.75
CA GLU A 155 -25.76 16.38 -9.14
C GLU A 155 -27.29 16.59 -9.17
N ARG A 156 -27.79 17.62 -8.47
CA ARG A 156 -29.02 18.28 -8.89
C ARG A 156 -28.67 18.95 -10.21
N GLY A 157 -28.94 18.22 -11.29
CA GLY A 157 -28.69 18.65 -12.65
C GLY A 157 -29.22 20.07 -12.89
N PRO A 158 -28.54 20.85 -13.72
CA PRO A 158 -29.00 22.18 -14.08
C PRO A 158 -30.31 22.05 -14.85
N GLY A 159 -31.38 22.62 -14.32
CA GLY A 159 -32.57 23.00 -15.08
C GLY A 159 -33.45 21.86 -15.57
N GLY A 160 -34.33 21.37 -14.68
CA GLY A 160 -35.70 21.13 -15.13
C GLY A 160 -36.37 22.50 -15.30
N PRO A 161 -37.12 22.75 -16.40
CA PRO A 161 -37.76 24.05 -16.64
C PRO A 161 -38.68 24.41 -15.47
N GLU A 162 -38.51 25.65 -15.01
CA GLU A 162 -39.27 26.28 -13.93
C GLU A 162 -40.72 26.44 -14.38
N ASP A 163 -41.62 25.54 -13.96
CA ASP A 163 -43.04 25.84 -13.94
C ASP A 163 -43.32 26.67 -12.68
N ASP A 164 -43.38 27.97 -12.93
CA ASP A 164 -43.77 29.03 -12.01
C ASP A 164 -45.14 28.72 -11.40
N SER A 165 -45.35 29.12 -10.13
CA SER A 165 -46.62 29.15 -9.37
C SER A 165 -46.82 28.04 -8.31
N SER A 166 -46.12 28.14 -7.16
CA SER A 166 -46.73 27.80 -5.85
C SER A 166 -45.90 28.37 -4.67
N PRO A 167 -46.51 29.11 -3.73
CA PRO A 167 -45.81 29.69 -2.60
C PRO A 167 -45.71 28.75 -1.40
N SER A 168 -44.49 28.66 -0.86
CA SER A 168 -44.11 28.45 0.55
C SER A 168 -44.55 27.16 1.27
N LEU A 169 -43.57 26.42 1.81
CA LEU A 169 -43.47 26.07 3.24
C LEU A 169 -42.13 25.37 3.57
N SER A 170 -41.39 25.96 4.52
CA SER A 170 -40.21 25.49 5.29
C SER A 170 -38.93 25.08 4.52
N PRO A 171 -37.78 25.77 4.76
CA PRO A 171 -36.48 25.27 4.30
C PRO A 171 -36.17 23.94 5.00
N SER A 172 -36.03 22.89 4.20
CA SER A 172 -35.59 21.58 4.65
C SER A 172 -34.16 21.69 5.20
N PRO A 173 -33.82 20.96 6.29
CA PRO A 173 -32.49 21.03 6.88
C PRO A 173 -31.43 20.78 5.82
N SER A 174 -30.52 21.75 5.70
CA SER A 174 -29.38 21.75 4.79
C SER A 174 -28.67 20.40 4.85
N SER A 175 -28.66 19.68 3.73
CA SER A 175 -27.83 18.49 3.58
C SER A 175 -26.37 18.91 3.71
N SER A 176 -25.80 18.70 4.90
CA SER A 176 -24.38 18.94 5.18
C SER A 176 -23.55 18.20 4.13
N ARG A 177 -22.69 18.92 3.42
CA ARG A 177 -21.82 18.34 2.39
C ARG A 177 -20.79 17.44 3.05
N GLN A 178 -21.02 16.14 3.15
CA GLN A 178 -20.03 15.23 3.74
C GLN A 178 -18.84 15.07 2.79
N LYS A 179 -17.62 15.32 3.30
CA LYS A 179 -16.38 14.99 2.59
C LYS A 179 -15.97 13.58 2.99
N GLU A 180 -15.91 12.68 1.99
CA GLU A 180 -15.38 11.34 2.19
C GLU A 180 -13.95 11.24 1.67
N GLN A 181 -13.03 10.89 2.55
CA GLN A 181 -11.63 10.64 2.22
C GLN A 181 -11.29 9.17 2.40
N ILE A 182 -10.76 8.56 1.35
CA ILE A 182 -10.34 7.15 1.38
C ILE A 182 -8.82 7.10 1.23
N THR A 183 -8.18 6.45 2.20
CA THR A 183 -6.73 6.22 2.22
C THR A 183 -6.43 4.73 2.37
N MET A 184 -5.34 4.26 1.77
CA MET A 184 -4.85 2.90 1.97
C MET A 184 -3.64 2.90 2.88
N GLU A 185 -3.65 2.02 3.86
CA GLU A 185 -2.56 1.85 4.80
C GLU A 185 -1.99 0.44 4.70
N MET A 186 -0.70 0.34 4.41
CA MET A 186 0.04 -0.92 4.53
C MET A 186 0.95 -0.84 5.74
N GLN A 187 0.96 -1.89 6.53
CA GLN A 187 1.84 -2.01 7.69
C GLN A 187 2.52 -3.36 7.65
N CYS A 188 3.84 -3.41 7.82
CA CYS A 188 4.56 -4.67 7.92
C CYS A 188 5.72 -4.59 8.89
N LYS A 189 6.20 -5.77 9.27
CA LYS A 189 7.41 -5.92 10.06
C LYS A 189 8.58 -6.17 9.13
N LEU A 190 9.65 -5.43 9.29
CA LEU A 190 10.89 -5.67 8.56
C LEU A 190 11.84 -6.47 9.41
N TRP A 191 12.35 -7.54 8.81
CA TRP A 191 13.34 -8.41 9.41
C TRP A 191 14.66 -8.30 8.65
N GLY A 192 15.79 -8.34 9.35
CA GLY A 192 17.11 -8.48 8.72
C GLY A 192 17.97 -7.22 8.65
N ARG A 193 17.71 -6.19 9.47
CA ARG A 193 18.58 -5.00 9.57
C ARG A 193 20.02 -5.39 9.89
N TYR A 194 20.16 -6.26 10.87
CA TYR A 194 21.41 -6.95 11.13
C TYR A 194 21.36 -8.19 10.27
N GLY A 195 22.00 -8.09 9.10
CA GLY A 195 22.22 -9.24 8.26
C GLY A 195 22.71 -10.36 9.16
N SER A 196 21.91 -11.42 9.26
CA SER A 196 22.29 -12.61 9.99
C SER A 196 23.70 -13.03 9.56
N ASN A 197 24.13 -12.72 8.34
CA ASN A 197 25.46 -12.94 7.82
C ASN A 197 26.55 -12.01 8.38
N THR A 198 26.34 -10.72 8.65
CA THR A 198 27.42 -9.85 9.17
C THR A 198 27.79 -10.24 10.60
N ILE A 199 26.78 -10.37 11.47
CA ILE A 199 26.98 -10.89 12.84
C ILE A 199 27.44 -12.35 12.79
N ARG A 200 26.95 -13.18 11.86
CA ARG A 200 27.44 -14.56 11.75
C ARG A 200 28.83 -14.68 11.17
N HIS A 201 29.26 -13.84 10.25
CA HIS A 201 30.64 -13.80 9.76
C HIS A 201 31.55 -13.40 10.92
N PHE A 202 31.15 -12.40 11.70
CA PHE A 202 31.81 -12.07 12.96
C PHE A 202 31.84 -13.28 13.93
N LEU A 203 30.74 -14.02 14.07
CA LEU A 203 30.64 -15.24 14.88
C LEU A 203 31.09 -16.53 14.16
N LYS A 204 31.74 -16.45 13.00
CA LYS A 204 32.18 -17.58 12.15
C LYS A 204 31.11 -18.66 11.85
N ARG A 205 29.83 -18.29 11.72
CA ARG A 205 28.75 -19.21 11.33
C ARG A 205 28.49 -19.13 9.80
N PRO A 206 28.70 -20.22 9.04
CA PRO A 206 28.84 -20.18 7.57
C PRO A 206 27.53 -20.10 6.78
N ARG A 207 26.36 -20.03 7.43
CA ARG A 207 25.05 -20.06 6.74
C ARG A 207 24.08 -19.04 7.36
N GLY A 208 23.63 -18.10 6.55
CA GLY A 208 22.53 -17.20 6.87
C GLY A 208 21.87 -16.65 5.60
N LYS A 209 20.59 -16.33 5.71
CA LYS A 209 19.77 -15.83 4.60
C LYS A 209 20.13 -14.37 4.36
N ASN A 210 20.45 -14.02 3.10
CA ASN A 210 20.65 -12.64 2.69
C ASN A 210 19.33 -11.84 2.72
N ALA A 211 19.50 -10.55 2.98
CA ALA A 211 18.61 -9.43 2.75
C ALA A 211 17.33 -9.30 3.61
N GLY A 212 16.92 -8.04 3.77
CA GLY A 212 15.71 -7.62 4.47
C GLY A 212 14.47 -8.35 3.93
N ARG A 213 13.55 -8.71 4.84
CA ARG A 213 12.29 -9.38 4.51
C ARG A 213 11.12 -8.65 5.14
N MET A 214 10.06 -8.46 4.35
CA MET A 214 8.78 -8.01 4.88
C MET A 214 8.00 -9.21 5.39
N VAL A 215 7.79 -9.25 6.71
CA VAL A 215 7.03 -10.30 7.39
C VAL A 215 5.74 -9.73 7.96
N LYS A 216 4.67 -10.54 7.90
CA LYS A 216 3.36 -10.23 8.50
C LYS A 216 2.82 -8.84 8.09
N GLY A 217 2.79 -8.56 6.79
CA GLY A 217 2.18 -7.35 6.27
C GLY A 217 0.66 -7.41 6.30
N GLN A 218 0.02 -6.25 6.50
CA GLN A 218 -1.42 -6.05 6.40
C GLN A 218 -1.71 -4.81 5.56
N LEU A 219 -2.72 -4.89 4.70
CA LEU A 219 -3.22 -3.78 3.88
C LEU A 219 -4.67 -3.51 4.28
N SER A 220 -4.95 -2.28 4.68
CA SER A 220 -6.26 -1.83 5.12
C SER A 220 -6.71 -0.61 4.33
N ILE A 221 -8.01 -0.48 4.08
CA ILE A 221 -8.65 0.75 3.62
C ILE A 221 -9.12 1.51 4.86
N VAL A 222 -8.77 2.79 4.94
CA VAL A 222 -9.20 3.73 5.97
C VAL A 222 -10.09 4.77 5.31
N LYS A 223 -11.37 4.76 5.68
CA LYS A 223 -12.36 5.77 5.29
C LYS A 223 -12.51 6.76 6.43
N ILE A 224 -12.31 8.04 6.13
CA ILE A 224 -12.52 9.16 7.04
C ILE A 224 -13.70 9.95 6.49
N VAL A 225 -14.72 10.19 7.32
CA VAL A 225 -15.85 11.05 7.00
C VAL A 225 -15.76 12.27 7.89
N SER A 226 -15.69 13.44 7.28
CA SER A 226 -15.67 14.73 7.97
C SER A 226 -16.90 15.54 7.56
N ASP A 227 -17.60 16.10 8.54
CA ASP A 227 -18.68 17.05 8.31
C ASP A 227 -18.06 18.42 8.01
N ASN A 228 -18.53 19.08 6.93
CA ASN A 228 -17.87 20.25 6.34
C ASN A 228 -18.02 21.56 7.13
N ASP A 229 -18.78 21.55 8.22
CA ASP A 229 -19.25 22.79 8.84
C ASP A 229 -18.29 23.33 9.92
N ALA A 230 -17.16 22.66 10.14
CA ALA A 230 -16.08 23.15 10.99
C ALA A 230 -15.05 23.92 10.14
N ASP A 231 -14.84 25.20 10.47
CA ASP A 231 -13.86 26.07 9.83
C ASP A 231 -12.49 25.36 9.66
N GLU A 232 -11.90 25.45 8.46
CA GLU A 232 -10.69 24.71 8.05
C GLU A 232 -9.45 24.96 8.93
N ASN A 233 -9.50 25.93 9.84
CA ASN A 233 -8.41 26.34 10.70
C ASN A 233 -8.34 25.62 12.06
N GLU A 234 -9.38 24.89 12.48
CA GLU A 234 -9.39 24.16 13.75
C GLU A 234 -10.07 22.79 13.58
N ILE A 235 -9.58 22.00 12.61
CA ILE A 235 -9.96 20.60 12.49
C ILE A 235 -9.26 19.84 13.63
N ASP A 236 -9.86 19.88 14.81
CA ASP A 236 -9.51 18.96 15.87
C ASP A 236 -9.92 17.55 15.40
N ILE A 237 -8.93 16.67 15.23
CA ILE A 237 -9.09 15.35 14.57
C ILE A 237 -10.02 14.40 15.36
N GLN A 238 -10.56 14.84 16.50
CA GLN A 238 -11.29 14.03 17.45
C GLN A 238 -12.68 13.58 16.97
N ASP A 239 -13.37 14.35 16.12
CA ASP A 239 -14.76 14.04 15.71
C ASP A 239 -14.88 13.29 14.37
N ALA A 240 -13.76 13.04 13.68
CA ALA A 240 -13.79 12.34 12.40
C ALA A 240 -14.07 10.84 12.59
N SER A 241 -15.22 10.37 12.09
CA SER A 241 -15.52 8.93 12.11
C SER A 241 -14.55 8.18 11.20
N THR A 242 -13.69 7.35 11.80
CA THR A 242 -12.66 6.59 11.08
C THR A 242 -13.05 5.11 11.01
N ARG A 243 -13.32 4.63 9.80
CA ARG A 243 -13.60 3.20 9.56
C ARG A 243 -12.41 2.54 8.88
N ARG A 244 -11.84 1.51 9.52
CA ARG A 244 -10.75 0.69 8.97
C ARG A 244 -11.27 -0.68 8.56
N VAL A 245 -10.96 -1.11 7.34
CA VAL A 245 -11.31 -2.44 6.80
C VAL A 245 -10.05 -3.15 6.35
N LEU A 246 -9.78 -4.35 6.89
CA LEU A 246 -8.65 -5.18 6.47
C LEU A 246 -8.94 -5.84 5.13
N CYS A 247 -8.14 -5.53 4.11
CA CYS A 247 -8.36 -5.99 2.73
C CYS A 247 -7.47 -7.17 2.35
N ALA A 248 -6.22 -7.17 2.80
CA ALA A 248 -5.27 -8.22 2.48
C ALA A 248 -4.18 -8.37 3.56
N THR A 249 -3.54 -9.53 3.55
CA THR A 249 -2.25 -9.74 4.21
C THR A 249 -1.16 -9.88 3.17
N PHE A 250 0.08 -9.55 3.50
CA PHE A 250 1.17 -9.64 2.54
C PHE A 250 2.51 -10.05 3.13
N ARG A 251 3.36 -10.52 2.23
CA ARG A 251 4.78 -10.80 2.48
C ARG A 251 5.58 -10.27 1.31
N GLY A 252 6.82 -9.88 1.57
CA GLY A 252 7.68 -9.33 0.53
C GLY A 252 9.12 -9.77 0.67
N SER A 253 9.76 -9.94 -0.48
CA SER A 253 11.20 -10.17 -0.59
C SER A 253 11.83 -9.10 -1.46
N ARG A 254 12.96 -8.55 -1.02
CA ARG A 254 13.73 -7.58 -1.78
C ARG A 254 14.25 -8.23 -3.07
N ILE A 255 14.11 -7.52 -4.18
CA ILE A 255 14.68 -7.90 -5.47
C ILE A 255 16.14 -7.41 -5.47
N PRO A 256 17.13 -8.29 -5.72
CA PRO A 256 18.53 -7.86 -5.83
C PRO A 256 18.68 -6.85 -6.98
N THR A 257 19.32 -5.72 -6.70
CA THR A 257 19.84 -4.83 -7.74
C THR A 257 21.08 -5.50 -8.33
N SER A 258 21.02 -5.92 -9.60
CA SER A 258 22.16 -6.46 -10.35
C SER A 258 23.22 -5.41 -10.59
#